data_AF-A0A2S6Q559-F1
#
_entry.id   AF-A0A2S6Q559-F1
#
_cell.length_a   1.000
_cell.length_b   1.000
_cell.length_c   1.000
_cell.angle_alpha   90.00
_cell.angle_beta   90.00
_cell.angle_gamma   90.00
#
_symmetry.space_group_name_H-M   'P 1'
#
loop_
_entity.id
_entity.type
_entity.pdbx_description
1 polymer ?
#
loop_
_entity_poly.entity_id
_entity_poly.type
_entity_poly.pdbx_seq_one_letter_code
_entity_poly.pdbx_strand_id
1 'polypeptide(L)'
;MKKGAMFGLDARIALAIFGALSVISGAALYSAIQEAKNQQIISMFSEISKGFEAYYIDTGIIPAQSENNTSSLDIVQLIENSNNVDGWAGPYLTEEILHADSATKIGSLQVYTGCSQDLSGDGIKPGYANAKLRKFTNPTVSTKDDYRLHIQCISLQVSESLAQKFNGKDVTSSTNLDNIFFNDFGSGTDKQVYFRIFTGNK
;
A
#
# COMPACT_ATOMS: atom_id res chain seq x y z
N MET A 1 3.04 58.12 36.76
CA MET A 1 2.74 57.34 35.54
C MET A 1 3.89 56.38 35.24
N LYS A 2 3.75 55.07 35.51
CA LYS A 2 4.63 54.00 34.98
C LYS A 2 3.81 52.69 34.92
N LYS A 3 3.04 52.49 33.85
CA LYS A 3 2.21 51.27 33.62
C LYS A 3 2.58 50.50 32.33
N GLY A 4 3.71 50.82 31.70
CA GLY A 4 4.06 50.26 30.38
C GLY A 4 5.03 49.05 30.38
N ALA A 5 5.67 48.69 31.49
CA ALA A 5 6.77 47.71 31.49
C ALA A 5 6.35 46.25 31.74
N MET A 6 5.11 45.99 32.14
CA MET A 6 4.68 44.66 32.61
C MET A 6 4.08 43.77 31.51
N PHE A 7 3.68 44.35 30.37
CA PHE A 7 3.15 43.60 29.22
C PHE A 7 4.24 43.02 28.29
N GLY A 8 5.50 43.46 28.41
CA GLY A 8 6.57 43.01 27.52
C GLY A 8 7.31 41.75 27.98
N LEU A 9 7.36 41.50 29.30
CA LEU A 9 8.10 40.37 29.87
C LEU A 9 7.28 39.07 29.75
N ASP A 10 6.03 39.09 30.19
CA ASP A 10 5.15 37.91 30.20
C ASP A 10 4.72 37.50 28.78
N ALA A 11 4.55 38.48 27.87
CA ALA A 11 4.24 38.19 26.47
C ALA A 11 5.35 37.40 25.75
N ARG A 12 6.62 37.60 26.12
CA ARG A 12 7.74 36.83 25.55
C ARG A 12 7.79 35.40 26.08
N ILE A 13 7.48 35.23 27.37
CA ILE A 13 7.38 33.91 28.00
C ILE A 13 6.21 33.14 27.38
N ALA A 14 5.05 33.78 27.24
CA ALA A 14 3.89 33.19 26.57
C ALA A 14 4.19 32.82 25.11
N LEU A 15 4.82 33.69 24.33
CA LEU A 15 5.18 33.40 22.95
C LEU A 15 6.20 32.25 22.84
N ALA A 16 7.12 32.13 23.79
CA ALA A 16 8.04 30.99 23.86
C ALA A 16 7.30 29.68 24.18
N ILE A 17 6.33 29.69 25.09
CA ILE A 17 5.51 28.52 25.42
C ILE A 17 4.64 28.11 24.23
N PHE A 18 3.94 29.05 23.59
CA PHE A 18 3.15 28.76 22.39
C PHE A 18 4.02 28.29 21.22
N GLY A 19 5.22 28.87 21.06
CA GLY A 19 6.21 28.40 20.12
C GLY A 19 6.60 26.94 20.36
N ALA A 20 6.99 26.60 21.60
CA ALA A 20 7.38 25.24 21.96
C ALA A 20 6.24 24.23 21.81
N LEU A 21 5.02 24.56 22.29
CA LEU A 21 3.85 23.71 22.15
C LEU A 21 3.46 23.49 20.69
N SER A 22 3.57 24.52 19.84
CA SER A 22 3.28 24.39 18.41
C SER A 22 4.19 23.39 17.72
N VAL A 23 5.51 23.40 18.02
CA VAL A 23 6.48 22.47 17.44
C VAL A 23 6.22 21.03 17.89
N ILE A 24 5.96 20.83 19.19
CA ILE A 24 5.64 19.50 19.74
C ILE A 24 4.36 18.96 19.09
N SER A 25 3.32 19.80 19.01
CA SER A 25 2.04 19.41 18.41
C SER A 25 2.15 19.12 16.91
N GLY A 26 2.99 19.87 16.17
CA GLY A 26 3.23 19.66 14.75
C GLY A 26 3.90 18.32 14.45
N ALA A 27 4.93 17.97 15.24
CA ALA A 27 5.60 16.67 15.11
C ALA A 27 4.64 15.51 15.44
N ALA A 28 3.86 15.63 16.52
CA ALA A 28 2.88 14.62 16.91
C ALA A 28 1.78 14.44 15.86
N LEU A 29 1.25 15.55 15.33
CA LEU A 29 0.21 15.52 14.28
C LEU A 29 0.73 14.88 13.00
N TYR A 30 1.95 15.24 12.58
CA TYR A 30 2.57 14.65 11.40
C TYR A 30 2.79 13.14 11.54
N SER A 31 3.22 12.67 12.71
CA SER A 31 3.36 11.24 13.01
C SER A 31 2.00 10.53 13.02
N ALA A 32 0.98 11.11 13.63
CA ALA A 32 -0.37 10.53 13.68
C ALA A 32 -0.98 10.37 12.28
N ILE A 33 -0.76 11.33 11.39
CA ILE A 33 -1.21 11.25 9.98
C ILE A 33 -0.51 10.10 9.25
N GLN A 34 0.80 9.92 9.46
CA GLN A 34 1.54 8.80 8.85
C GLN A 34 1.04 7.45 9.38
N GLU A 35 0.78 7.34 10.67
CA GLU A 35 0.24 6.12 11.27
C GLU A 35 -1.14 5.76 10.71
N ALA A 36 -2.02 6.76 10.54
CA ALA A 36 -3.33 6.56 9.93
C ALA A 36 -3.23 6.03 8.49
N LYS A 37 -2.32 6.59 7.67
CA LYS A 37 -2.06 6.12 6.30
C LYS A 37 -1.55 4.68 6.27
N ASN A 38 -0.64 4.34 7.17
CA ASN A 38 -0.14 2.96 7.26
C ASN A 38 -1.24 1.99 7.66
N GLN A 39 -2.08 2.37 8.61
CA GLN A 39 -3.19 1.54 9.04
C GLN A 39 -4.20 1.32 7.90
N GLN A 40 -4.45 2.33 7.07
CA GLN A 40 -5.30 2.21 5.88
C GLN A 40 -4.74 1.16 4.90
N ILE A 41 -3.44 1.23 4.56
CA ILE A 41 -2.79 0.28 3.64
C ILE A 41 -2.87 -1.15 4.19
N ILE A 42 -2.65 -1.32 5.50
CA ILE A 42 -2.73 -2.63 6.16
C ILE A 42 -4.15 -3.20 6.14
N SER A 43 -5.17 -2.36 6.43
CA SER A 43 -6.58 -2.79 6.39
C SER A 43 -6.96 -3.25 4.98
N MET A 44 -6.62 -2.45 3.97
CA MET A 44 -6.88 -2.77 2.58
C MET A 44 -6.17 -4.07 2.16
N PHE A 45 -4.92 -4.27 2.55
CA PHE A 45 -4.22 -5.54 2.29
C PHE A 45 -4.94 -6.74 2.95
N SER A 46 -5.39 -6.58 4.19
CA SER A 46 -6.13 -7.63 4.90
C SER A 46 -7.43 -7.99 4.19
N GLU A 47 -8.16 -7.00 3.69
CA GLU A 47 -9.39 -7.20 2.92
C GLU A 47 -9.12 -7.95 1.61
N ILE A 48 -8.06 -7.58 0.90
CA ILE A 48 -7.66 -8.26 -0.35
C ILE A 48 -7.25 -9.71 -0.10
N SER A 49 -6.47 -9.97 0.94
CA SER A 49 -6.07 -11.34 1.30
C SER A 49 -7.30 -12.19 1.60
N LYS A 50 -8.21 -11.68 2.44
CA LYS A 50 -9.46 -12.37 2.80
C LYS A 50 -10.35 -12.61 1.59
N GLY A 51 -10.49 -11.62 0.71
CA GLY A 51 -11.29 -11.75 -0.49
C GLY A 51 -10.72 -12.78 -1.46
N PHE A 52 -9.40 -12.79 -1.65
CA PHE A 52 -8.73 -13.78 -2.47
C PHE A 52 -8.85 -15.21 -1.89
N GLU A 53 -8.67 -15.36 -0.58
CA GLU A 53 -8.83 -16.65 0.11
C GLU A 53 -10.27 -17.17 0.01
N ALA A 54 -11.26 -16.30 0.22
CA ALA A 54 -12.68 -16.66 0.07
C ALA A 54 -13.00 -17.10 -1.37
N TYR A 55 -12.53 -16.36 -2.38
CA TYR A 55 -12.66 -16.76 -3.78
C TYR A 55 -12.09 -18.16 -4.03
N TYR A 56 -10.90 -18.45 -3.50
CA TYR A 56 -10.26 -19.76 -3.67
C TYR A 56 -11.01 -20.88 -2.95
N ILE A 57 -11.54 -20.61 -1.75
CA ILE A 57 -12.34 -21.58 -0.98
C ILE A 57 -13.63 -21.92 -1.72
N ASP A 58 -14.30 -20.92 -2.28
CA ASP A 58 -15.63 -21.09 -2.89
C ASP A 58 -15.55 -21.71 -4.30
N THR A 59 -14.54 -21.32 -5.08
CA THR A 59 -14.41 -21.75 -6.49
C THR A 59 -13.42 -22.89 -6.69
N GLY A 60 -12.50 -23.12 -5.74
CA GLY A 60 -11.40 -24.07 -5.85
C GLY A 60 -10.33 -23.69 -6.88
N ILE A 61 -10.46 -22.53 -7.54
CA ILE A 61 -9.55 -22.05 -8.57
C ILE A 61 -8.95 -20.71 -8.17
N ILE A 62 -7.82 -20.38 -8.78
CA ILE A 62 -7.15 -19.09 -8.61
C ILE A 62 -7.62 -18.17 -9.75
N PRO A 63 -7.81 -16.85 -9.50
CA PRO A 63 -8.16 -15.92 -10.56
C PRO A 63 -7.24 -16.05 -11.77
N ALA A 64 -7.82 -15.99 -12.97
CA ALA A 64 -7.04 -16.15 -14.19
C ALA A 64 -5.96 -15.07 -14.31
N GLN A 65 -4.90 -15.36 -15.06
CA GLN A 65 -3.95 -14.33 -15.42
C GLN A 65 -4.62 -13.30 -16.33
N SER A 66 -4.19 -12.05 -16.21
CA SER A 66 -4.64 -11.01 -17.12
C SER A 66 -4.19 -11.30 -18.55
N GLU A 67 -5.09 -11.11 -19.52
CA GLU A 67 -4.82 -11.27 -20.95
C GLU A 67 -3.61 -10.44 -21.43
N ASN A 68 -3.40 -9.27 -20.80
CA ASN A 68 -2.36 -8.32 -21.18
C ASN A 68 -1.07 -8.47 -20.36
N ASN A 69 -1.09 -9.29 -19.29
CA ASN A 69 0.07 -9.48 -18.42
C ASN A 69 0.02 -10.82 -17.69
N THR A 70 0.78 -11.79 -18.19
CA THR A 70 0.88 -13.14 -17.62
C THR A 70 1.45 -13.20 -16.20
N SER A 71 2.06 -12.12 -15.70
CA SER A 71 2.52 -12.04 -14.31
C SER A 71 1.47 -11.48 -13.35
N SER A 72 0.39 -10.88 -13.87
CA SER A 72 -0.67 -10.26 -13.07
C SER A 72 -1.94 -11.09 -13.11
N LEU A 73 -2.64 -11.18 -11.98
CA LEU A 73 -3.95 -11.82 -11.90
C LEU A 73 -5.06 -10.82 -12.25
N ASP A 74 -6.11 -11.31 -12.88
CA ASP A 74 -7.32 -10.58 -13.14
C ASP A 74 -8.18 -10.49 -11.87
N ILE A 75 -7.94 -9.44 -11.10
CA ILE A 75 -8.66 -9.20 -9.85
C ILE A 75 -10.12 -8.78 -10.06
N VAL A 76 -10.56 -8.53 -11.30
CA VAL A 76 -11.97 -8.25 -11.61
C VAL A 76 -12.86 -9.43 -11.19
N GLN A 77 -12.34 -10.65 -11.24
CA GLN A 77 -13.01 -11.88 -10.79
C GLN A 77 -13.33 -11.89 -9.29
N LEU A 78 -12.63 -11.07 -8.50
CA LEU A 78 -12.90 -10.90 -7.08
C LEU A 78 -14.07 -9.96 -6.80
N ILE A 79 -14.59 -9.25 -7.80
CA ILE A 79 -15.69 -8.29 -7.66
C ILE A 79 -16.91 -8.75 -8.44
N GLU A 80 -16.69 -9.22 -9.66
CA GLU A 80 -17.75 -9.72 -10.53
C GLU A 80 -17.39 -11.08 -11.09
N ASN A 81 -18.41 -11.90 -11.33
CA ASN A 81 -18.23 -13.21 -11.95
C ASN A 81 -18.10 -13.10 -13.48
N SER A 82 -17.12 -12.34 -13.97
CA SER A 82 -16.94 -12.03 -15.39
C SER A 82 -16.72 -13.28 -16.27
N ASN A 83 -16.20 -14.36 -15.68
CA ASN A 83 -15.91 -15.62 -16.35
C ASN A 83 -16.93 -16.73 -16.07
N ASN A 84 -18.04 -16.43 -15.39
CA ASN A 84 -19.07 -17.41 -15.00
C ASN A 84 -18.47 -18.64 -14.27
N VAL A 85 -17.58 -18.38 -13.33
CA VAL A 85 -16.94 -19.39 -12.48
C VAL A 85 -18.00 -20.05 -11.61
N ASP A 86 -18.06 -21.38 -11.68
CA ASP A 86 -18.93 -22.19 -10.82
C ASP A 86 -18.52 -22.05 -9.35
N GLY A 87 -19.51 -22.00 -8.46
CA GLY A 87 -19.27 -21.87 -7.02
C GLY A 87 -18.97 -20.45 -6.54
N TRP A 88 -18.88 -19.46 -7.43
CA TRP A 88 -18.69 -18.06 -7.04
C TRP A 88 -19.85 -17.57 -6.15
N ALA A 89 -19.53 -17.16 -4.92
CA ALA A 89 -20.52 -16.80 -3.90
C ALA A 89 -20.63 -15.29 -3.63
N GLY A 90 -19.80 -14.45 -4.25
CA GLY A 90 -20.02 -13.01 -4.19
C GLY A 90 -18.88 -12.13 -4.63
N PRO A 91 -19.11 -10.81 -4.66
CA PRO A 91 -18.02 -9.86 -4.64
C PRO A 91 -17.22 -10.09 -3.35
N TYR A 92 -16.00 -10.57 -3.51
CA TYR A 92 -15.04 -10.76 -2.44
C TYR A 92 -14.29 -9.47 -2.09
N LEU A 93 -14.37 -8.46 -2.97
CA LEU A 93 -13.88 -7.10 -2.76
C LEU A 93 -14.93 -6.07 -3.16
N THR A 94 -14.82 -4.86 -2.60
CA THR A 94 -15.67 -3.73 -2.95
C THR A 94 -15.09 -2.94 -4.11
N GLU A 95 -15.93 -2.28 -4.90
CA GLU A 95 -15.47 -1.44 -6.02
C GLU A 95 -14.63 -0.24 -5.56
N GLU A 96 -14.84 0.25 -4.33
CA GLU A 96 -14.05 1.36 -3.75
C GLU A 96 -12.54 1.05 -3.70
N ILE A 97 -12.20 -0.23 -3.63
CA ILE A 97 -10.83 -0.72 -3.60
C ILE A 97 -10.19 -0.62 -5.01
N LEU A 98 -10.97 -0.58 -6.10
CA LEU A 98 -10.46 -0.46 -7.47
C LEU A 98 -10.70 0.91 -8.09
N HIS A 99 -9.71 1.34 -8.87
CA HIS A 99 -9.95 2.27 -9.97
C HIS A 99 -9.60 1.53 -11.25
N ALA A 100 -10.61 1.26 -12.08
CA ALA A 100 -10.42 0.68 -13.39
C ALA A 100 -9.54 1.60 -14.24
N ASP A 101 -8.37 1.12 -14.65
CA ASP A 101 -7.65 1.74 -15.74
C ASP A 101 -8.42 1.41 -17.03
N SER A 102 -9.25 2.33 -17.49
CA SER A 102 -10.25 2.16 -18.55
C SER A 102 -9.71 1.62 -19.89
N ALA A 103 -8.39 1.49 -20.03
CA ALA A 103 -7.73 1.00 -21.24
C ALA A 103 -7.47 -0.51 -21.26
N THR A 104 -7.56 -1.23 -20.14
CA THR A 104 -7.33 -2.68 -20.13
C THR A 104 -8.22 -3.39 -19.10
N LYS A 105 -8.72 -4.60 -19.42
CA LYS A 105 -9.31 -5.55 -18.43
C LYS A 105 -8.25 -6.08 -17.46
N ILE A 106 -7.40 -5.20 -16.95
CA ILE A 106 -6.56 -5.45 -15.79
C ILE A 106 -7.23 -4.66 -14.69
N GLY A 107 -7.90 -5.34 -13.76
CA GLY A 107 -8.16 -4.68 -12.49
C GLY A 107 -6.81 -4.32 -11.87
N SER A 108 -6.52 -3.02 -11.72
CA SER A 108 -5.43 -2.55 -10.87
C SER A 108 -6.05 -2.00 -9.60
N LEU A 109 -5.57 -2.47 -8.47
CA LEU A 109 -5.88 -1.88 -7.18
C LEU A 109 -5.21 -0.51 -7.13
N GLN A 110 -5.94 0.56 -6.79
CA GLN A 110 -5.29 1.84 -6.51
C GLN A 110 -5.13 2.00 -5.00
N VAL A 111 -3.88 2.13 -4.56
CA VAL A 111 -3.53 2.33 -3.16
C VAL A 111 -3.07 3.77 -3.02
N TYR A 112 -3.68 4.52 -2.13
CA TYR A 112 -3.17 5.86 -1.85
C TYR A 112 -1.83 5.76 -1.10
N THR A 113 -0.72 6.01 -1.80
CA THR A 113 0.63 5.91 -1.23
C THR A 113 1.32 7.27 -1.12
N GLY A 114 0.72 8.32 -1.69
CA GLY A 114 1.24 9.68 -1.63
C GLY A 114 2.45 9.95 -2.52
N CYS A 115 2.80 9.04 -3.45
CA CYS A 115 3.84 9.26 -4.44
C CYS A 115 3.28 9.19 -5.85
N SER A 116 3.55 10.24 -6.63
CA SER A 116 3.08 10.41 -7.99
C SER A 116 3.95 9.58 -8.93
N GLN A 117 3.37 8.59 -9.63
CA GLN A 117 3.93 8.21 -10.92
C GLN A 117 3.52 9.28 -11.91
N ASP A 118 4.36 10.28 -12.08
CA ASP A 118 4.16 11.26 -13.15
C ASP A 118 4.52 10.55 -14.48
N LEU A 119 3.57 9.79 -15.03
CA LEU A 119 3.72 9.16 -16.34
C LEU A 119 3.64 10.19 -17.48
N SER A 120 3.20 11.42 -17.17
CA SER A 120 2.93 12.51 -18.10
C SER A 120 3.85 13.73 -17.98
N GLY A 121 4.64 13.86 -16.90
CA GLY A 121 5.50 15.02 -16.68
C GLY A 121 4.77 16.31 -16.28
N ASP A 122 3.52 16.21 -15.80
CA ASP A 122 2.62 17.32 -15.51
C ASP A 122 2.42 17.51 -13.99
N GLY A 123 3.51 17.45 -13.23
CA GLY A 123 3.58 17.89 -11.84
C GLY A 123 2.98 16.93 -10.82
N ILE A 124 3.37 17.15 -9.56
CA ILE A 124 3.05 16.28 -8.42
C ILE A 124 1.53 16.31 -8.15
N LYS A 125 0.81 15.30 -8.64
CA LYS A 125 -0.57 15.00 -8.22
C LYS A 125 -0.53 14.13 -6.95
N PRO A 126 -1.59 14.15 -6.11
CA PRO A 126 -1.75 13.15 -5.05
C PRO A 126 -1.66 11.76 -5.68
N GLY A 127 -0.56 11.07 -5.40
CA GLY A 127 -0.18 9.89 -6.14
C GLY A 127 -0.82 8.63 -5.57
N TYR A 128 -1.65 7.99 -6.37
CA TYR A 128 -2.09 6.63 -6.16
C TYR A 128 -0.99 5.70 -6.68
N ALA A 129 -0.57 4.73 -5.87
CA ALA A 129 0.16 3.58 -6.32
C ALA A 129 -0.77 2.63 -7.05
N ASN A 130 -0.28 2.11 -8.17
CA ASN A 130 -0.88 0.93 -8.75
C ASN A 130 -0.39 -0.30 -7.97
N ALA A 131 -1.34 -1.04 -7.43
CA ALA A 131 -1.14 -2.34 -6.85
C ALA A 131 -1.71 -3.43 -7.77
N LYS A 132 -0.94 -4.50 -7.91
CA LYS A 132 -1.25 -5.61 -8.81
C LYS A 132 -1.06 -6.91 -8.05
N LEU A 133 -2.04 -7.78 -8.13
CA LEU A 133 -1.87 -9.14 -7.65
C LEU A 133 -0.99 -9.90 -8.66
N ARG A 134 0.12 -10.47 -8.21
CA ARG A 134 1.10 -11.12 -9.09
C ARG A 134 1.39 -12.55 -8.69
N LYS A 135 1.58 -13.39 -9.70
CA LYS A 135 2.06 -14.76 -9.55
C LYS A 135 3.59 -14.75 -9.67
N PHE A 136 4.26 -15.29 -8.67
CA PHE A 136 5.70 -15.53 -8.65
C PHE A 136 5.96 -17.03 -8.70
N THR A 137 6.64 -17.47 -9.74
CA THR A 137 7.11 -18.85 -9.85
C THR A 137 8.55 -18.90 -9.35
N ASN A 138 8.80 -19.62 -8.24
CA ASN A 138 10.15 -19.83 -7.76
C ASN A 138 10.83 -20.89 -8.66
N PRO A 139 11.86 -20.54 -9.45
CA PRO A 139 12.49 -21.50 -10.36
C PRO A 139 13.19 -22.64 -9.60
N THR A 140 13.52 -22.45 -8.32
CA THR A 140 14.26 -23.41 -7.50
C THR A 140 13.34 -24.42 -6.80
N VAL A 141 12.05 -24.14 -6.68
CA VAL A 141 11.06 -24.99 -5.99
C VAL A 141 9.87 -25.19 -6.93
N SER A 142 9.96 -26.15 -7.86
CA SER A 142 9.08 -26.24 -9.04
C SER A 142 7.60 -26.52 -8.76
N THR A 143 7.24 -26.83 -7.51
CA THR A 143 5.92 -27.32 -7.11
C THR A 143 5.01 -26.27 -6.49
N LYS A 144 5.50 -25.06 -6.19
CA LYS A 144 4.72 -24.03 -5.48
C LYS A 144 4.71 -22.70 -6.22
N ASP A 145 3.52 -22.14 -6.38
CA ASP A 145 3.30 -20.79 -6.88
C ASP A 145 3.07 -19.83 -5.70
N ASP A 146 3.78 -18.70 -5.70
CA ASP A 146 3.72 -17.68 -4.64
C ASP A 146 2.93 -16.48 -5.16
N TYR A 147 1.81 -16.15 -4.52
CA TYR A 147 0.92 -15.08 -4.94
C TYR A 147 1.13 -13.88 -4.03
N ARG A 148 1.49 -12.74 -4.63
CA ARG A 148 1.86 -11.53 -3.89
C ARG A 148 1.11 -10.30 -4.40
N LEU A 149 0.68 -9.43 -3.50
CA LEU A 149 0.27 -8.08 -3.84
C LEU A 149 1.52 -7.22 -4.05
N HIS A 150 1.73 -6.78 -5.28
CA HIS A 150 2.80 -5.88 -5.64
C HIS A 150 2.27 -4.44 -5.66
N ILE A 151 2.74 -3.61 -4.73
CA ILE A 151 2.44 -2.17 -4.71
C ILE A 151 3.65 -1.43 -5.27
N GLN A 152 3.44 -0.72 -6.38
CA GLN A 152 4.48 0.08 -7.03
C GLN A 152 4.40 1.53 -6.57
N CYS A 153 5.56 2.14 -6.31
CA CYS A 153 5.68 3.50 -5.81
C CYS A 153 5.01 3.60 -4.44
N ILE A 154 5.79 3.31 -3.41
CA ILE A 154 5.49 3.71 -2.05
C ILE A 154 6.58 4.71 -1.66
N SER A 155 6.18 5.82 -1.03
CA SER A 155 7.14 6.78 -0.50
C SER A 155 8.09 6.10 0.50
N LEU A 156 9.35 6.54 0.55
CA LEU A 156 10.34 5.96 1.45
C LEU A 156 9.84 5.91 2.91
N GLN A 157 9.24 6.99 3.40
CA GLN A 157 8.69 7.09 4.75
C GLN A 157 7.61 6.04 5.04
N VAL A 158 6.68 5.83 4.10
CA VAL A 158 5.63 4.80 4.25
C VAL A 158 6.27 3.41 4.19
N SER A 159 7.26 3.19 3.32
CA SER A 159 7.94 1.89 3.25
C SER A 159 8.72 1.57 4.53
N GLU A 160 9.42 2.55 5.11
CA GLU A 160 10.18 2.41 6.36
C GLU A 160 9.25 2.14 7.54
N SER A 161 8.16 2.89 7.65
CA SER A 161 7.20 2.71 8.73
C SER A 161 6.41 1.40 8.61
N LEU A 162 6.07 0.94 7.40
CA LEU A 162 5.51 -0.40 7.18
C LEU A 162 6.51 -1.48 7.60
N ALA A 163 7.79 -1.37 7.21
CA ALA A 163 8.79 -2.34 7.60
C ALA A 163 9.06 -2.38 9.10
N GLN A 164 9.09 -1.22 9.76
CA GLN A 164 9.16 -1.15 11.22
C GLN A 164 7.95 -1.83 11.87
N LYS A 165 6.73 -1.57 11.37
CA LYS A 165 5.50 -2.15 11.94
C LYS A 165 5.42 -3.67 11.77
N PHE A 166 5.88 -4.21 10.65
CA PHE A 166 5.80 -5.65 10.40
C PHE A 166 7.02 -6.43 10.91
N ASN A 167 8.21 -5.81 10.98
CA ASN A 167 9.46 -6.55 11.21
C ASN A 167 10.40 -5.93 12.27
N GLY A 168 10.09 -4.73 12.80
CA GLY A 168 10.95 -4.02 13.74
C GLY A 168 12.35 -3.70 13.20
N LYS A 169 12.56 -3.70 11.87
CA LYS A 169 13.86 -3.49 11.20
C LYS A 169 13.73 -2.55 10.00
N ASP A 170 14.81 -1.83 9.70
CA ASP A 170 14.89 -0.85 8.60
C ASP A 170 14.99 -1.49 7.19
N VAL A 171 14.46 -0.78 6.17
CA VAL A 171 14.29 -1.20 4.75
C VAL A 171 15.58 -1.12 3.93
N THR A 172 16.75 -1.19 4.56
CA THR A 172 18.01 -0.83 3.89
C THR A 172 18.59 -1.91 2.97
N SER A 173 17.97 -3.09 2.88
CA SER A 173 18.35 -4.13 1.92
C SER A 173 17.19 -5.08 1.64
N SER A 174 17.15 -5.64 0.41
CA SER A 174 16.11 -6.56 -0.04
C SER A 174 16.02 -7.76 0.91
N THR A 175 15.12 -7.68 1.87
CA THR A 175 14.93 -8.71 2.87
C THR A 175 13.74 -9.55 2.42
N ASN A 176 14.04 -10.79 2.05
CA ASN A 176 13.03 -11.81 1.77
C ASN A 176 12.47 -12.23 3.12
N LEU A 177 11.39 -11.57 3.54
CA LEU A 177 10.69 -11.90 4.77
C LEU A 177 9.43 -12.64 4.39
N ASP A 178 9.02 -13.60 5.22
CA ASP A 178 8.02 -14.60 4.85
C ASP A 178 6.71 -14.00 4.33
N ASN A 179 6.38 -12.76 4.68
CA ASN A 179 5.15 -12.11 4.23
C ASN A 179 5.33 -10.75 3.52
N ILE A 180 6.50 -10.11 3.58
CA ILE A 180 6.74 -8.81 2.92
C ILE A 180 8.14 -8.76 2.32
N PHE A 181 8.23 -8.43 1.04
CA PHE A 181 9.49 -8.21 0.33
C PHE A 181 9.55 -6.78 -0.16
N PHE A 182 10.62 -6.07 0.19
CA PHE A 182 10.91 -4.74 -0.31
C PHE A 182 11.92 -4.85 -1.45
N ASN A 183 11.59 -4.27 -2.60
CA ASN A 183 12.53 -4.16 -3.71
C ASN A 183 12.88 -2.68 -3.93
N ASP A 184 14.18 -2.42 -3.93
CA ASP A 184 14.75 -1.10 -4.18
C ASP A 184 15.37 -1.11 -5.58
N PHE A 185 14.79 -0.37 -6.52
CA PHE A 185 15.29 -0.31 -7.91
C PHE A 185 16.46 0.68 -8.09
N GLY A 186 17.06 1.18 -7.00
CA GLY A 186 18.22 2.06 -7.05
C GLY A 186 17.87 3.53 -7.29
N SER A 187 18.62 4.42 -6.63
CA SER A 187 18.66 5.90 -6.59
C SER A 187 17.38 6.75 -6.70
N GLY A 188 16.19 6.17 -6.92
CA GLY A 188 14.91 6.85 -6.95
C GLY A 188 14.18 6.83 -5.61
N THR A 189 13.22 7.74 -5.45
CA THR A 189 12.29 7.82 -4.31
C THR A 189 11.28 6.66 -4.25
N ASP A 190 11.27 5.81 -5.26
CA ASP A 190 10.20 4.85 -5.51
C ASP A 190 10.60 3.47 -5.00
N LYS A 191 9.99 3.06 -3.89
CA LYS A 191 10.13 1.68 -3.37
C LYS A 191 8.99 0.82 -3.86
N GLN A 192 9.25 -0.46 -4.08
CA GLN A 192 8.22 -1.46 -4.33
C GLN A 192 8.07 -2.36 -3.10
N VAL A 193 6.82 -2.69 -2.78
CA VAL A 193 6.51 -3.58 -1.67
C VAL A 193 5.67 -4.73 -2.19
N TYR A 194 6.06 -5.94 -1.81
CA TYR A 194 5.39 -7.18 -2.17
C TYR A 194 4.88 -7.83 -0.91
N PHE A 195 3.57 -7.96 -0.78
CA PHE A 195 2.96 -8.68 0.34
C PHE A 195 2.56 -10.07 -0.12
N ARG A 196 3.06 -11.12 0.53
CA ARG A 196 2.61 -12.50 0.25
C ARG A 196 1.18 -12.65 0.75
N ILE A 197 0.31 -13.16 -0.14
CA ILE A 197 -1.09 -13.47 0.17
C ILE A 197 -1.23 -14.97 0.38
N PHE A 198 -0.73 -15.76 -0.57
CA PHE A 198 -0.98 -17.19 -0.60
C PHE A 198 0.18 -17.95 -1.25
N THR A 199 0.43 -19.16 -0.78
CA THR A 199 1.32 -20.12 -1.46
C THR A 199 0.50 -21.34 -1.83
N GLY A 200 0.24 -21.48 -3.13
CA GLY A 200 -0.49 -22.61 -3.68
C GLY A 200 0.46 -23.72 -4.15
N ASN A 201 0.00 -24.96 -4.06
CA ASN A 201 0.60 -26.03 -4.86
C ASN A 201 0.08 -25.89 -6.31
N LYS A 202 0.95 -26.16 -7.29
CA LYS A 202 0.56 -26.24 -8.70
C LYS A 202 -0.45 -27.34 -8.97
#